data_AF-A0A2D9QS63-F1
#
_entry.id   AF-A0A2D9QS63-F1
#
_cell.length_a   1.000
_cell.length_b   1.000
_cell.length_c   1.000
_cell.angle_alpha   90.00
_cell.angle_beta   90.00
_cell.angle_gamma   90.00
#
_symmetry.space_group_name_H-M   'P 1'
#
loop_
_entity.id
_entity.type
_entity.pdbx_description
1 polymer ?
#
loop_
_entity_poly.entity_id
_entity_poly.type
_entity_poly.pdbx_seq_one_letter_code
_entity_poly.pdbx_strand_id
1 'polypeptide(L)'
;MQLIIDGSVSANVLGLLVVGCTVGFLSGLFGIGGGALITPILQIFFGIPFEICVGSILAQAIGTSFSAALRHWELGNVDLKLAITFGGGSIIGVEIGARILDHLKLMGQIEIGKQQIPVIEFYPKWLFFILLMVVAIGILIESTRKQESGNPPNGFLRNFHVPPYITFPTSGIKQISIFAATYPALLIGIIPGLLGIGGGVIILPLLIYGYGIRTRMAIGSSLFIVFFSVLFGTIAHGIRGNNNLALIAILLVGSTISAQFGAIATQKINASSIRFYFAFVVLAVDGIILVDLLKQIF
;
A
#
# COMPACT_ATOMS: atom_id res chain seq x y z
N MET A 1 -3.36 26.73 -11.55
CA MET A 1 -2.26 26.19 -12.39
C MET A 1 -2.62 24.75 -12.75
N GLN A 2 -2.78 24.46 -14.04
CA GLN A 2 -3.06 23.11 -14.52
C GLN A 2 -1.74 22.46 -14.93
N LEU A 3 -1.51 21.22 -14.51
CA LEU A 3 -0.40 20.39 -14.92
C LEU A 3 -0.87 19.49 -16.07
N ILE A 4 -0.12 19.48 -17.16
CA ILE A 4 -0.37 18.58 -18.28
C ILE A 4 0.40 17.29 -18.03
N ILE A 5 -0.31 16.16 -17.94
CA ILE A 5 0.23 14.81 -17.77
C ILE A 5 0.08 14.11 -19.13
N ASP A 6 1.22 13.68 -19.69
CA ASP A 6 1.32 12.98 -20.99
C ASP A 6 0.55 13.62 -22.15
N GLY A 7 0.51 14.96 -22.19
CA GLY A 7 -0.03 15.74 -23.30
C GLY A 7 -1.56 15.69 -23.46
N SER A 8 -2.28 14.93 -22.65
CA SER A 8 -3.73 14.67 -22.83
C SER A 8 -4.57 14.99 -21.59
N VAL A 9 -4.01 14.92 -20.39
CA VAL A 9 -4.76 15.10 -19.13
C VAL A 9 -4.29 16.34 -18.40
N SER A 10 -5.22 17.25 -18.09
CA SER A 10 -4.94 18.43 -17.27
C SER A 10 -5.37 18.19 -15.82
N ALA A 11 -4.43 18.24 -14.89
CA ALA A 11 -4.67 18.05 -13.46
C ALA A 11 -4.47 19.35 -12.68
N ASN A 12 -5.36 19.64 -11.73
CA ASN A 12 -5.20 20.82 -10.88
C ASN A 12 -4.07 20.59 -9.86
N VAL A 13 -2.99 21.39 -9.94
CA VAL A 13 -1.82 21.29 -9.05
C VAL A 13 -2.21 21.38 -7.58
N LEU A 14 -3.14 22.27 -7.23
CA LEU A 14 -3.60 22.42 -5.84
C LEU A 14 -4.32 21.15 -5.36
N GLY A 15 -5.14 20.55 -6.22
CA GLY A 15 -5.82 19.29 -5.93
C GLY A 15 -4.82 18.16 -5.70
N LEU A 16 -3.81 18.04 -6.56
CA LEU A 16 -2.73 17.05 -6.39
C LEU A 16 -1.97 17.24 -5.08
N LEU A 17 -1.66 18.49 -4.71
CA LEU A 17 -0.97 18.79 -3.45
C LEU A 17 -1.84 18.38 -2.24
N VAL A 18 -3.13 18.68 -2.26
CA VAL A 18 -4.08 18.27 -1.20
C VAL A 18 -4.18 16.76 -1.09
N VAL A 19 -4.26 16.05 -2.23
CA VAL A 19 -4.24 14.58 -2.26
C VAL A 19 -2.92 14.05 -1.67
N GLY A 20 -1.78 14.61 -2.09
CA GLY A 20 -0.47 14.27 -1.55
C GLY A 20 -0.40 14.46 -0.03
N CYS A 21 -0.82 15.62 0.49
CA CYS A 21 -0.87 15.90 1.93
C CYS A 21 -1.80 14.95 2.69
N THR A 22 -3.00 14.70 2.16
CA THR A 22 -3.99 13.85 2.83
C THR A 22 -3.46 12.43 2.91
N VAL A 23 -2.98 11.89 1.79
CA VAL A 23 -2.51 10.52 1.77
C VAL A 23 -1.16 10.36 2.45
N GLY A 24 -0.28 11.37 2.42
CA GLY A 24 0.93 11.37 3.23
C GLY A 24 0.61 11.24 4.71
N PHE A 25 -0.31 12.07 5.23
CA PHE A 25 -0.79 11.98 6.60
C PHE A 25 -1.36 10.60 6.94
N LEU A 26 -2.28 10.08 6.13
CA LEU A 26 -2.88 8.75 6.35
C LEU A 26 -1.84 7.62 6.23
N SER A 27 -0.88 7.76 5.32
CA SER A 27 0.24 6.83 5.15
C SER A 27 1.12 6.77 6.39
N GLY A 28 1.49 7.92 6.96
CA GLY A 28 2.25 7.98 8.21
C GLY A 28 1.46 7.47 9.42
N LEU A 29 0.15 7.71 9.43
CA LEU A 29 -0.74 7.28 10.51
C LEU A 29 -0.92 5.75 10.55
N PHE A 30 -1.16 5.14 9.38
CA PHE A 30 -1.49 3.71 9.24
C PHE A 30 -0.32 2.84 8.79
N GLY A 31 0.76 3.42 8.29
CA GLY A 31 1.93 2.67 7.81
C GLY A 31 1.73 2.01 6.44
N ILE A 32 0.83 2.55 5.61
CA ILE A 32 0.37 1.89 4.37
C ILE A 32 1.14 2.32 3.11
N GLY A 33 2.04 3.30 3.21
CA GLY A 33 2.82 3.80 2.09
C GLY A 33 2.04 4.51 0.98
N GLY A 34 0.81 4.95 1.27
CA GLY A 34 -0.01 5.85 0.46
C GLY A 34 -0.63 5.27 -0.82
N GLY A 35 0.00 4.31 -1.50
CA GLY A 35 -0.42 3.93 -2.84
C GLY A 35 -1.83 3.34 -2.96
N ALA A 36 -2.33 2.66 -1.91
CA ALA A 36 -3.69 2.11 -1.92
C ALA A 36 -4.79 3.16 -1.97
N LEU A 37 -4.49 4.38 -1.51
CA LEU A 37 -5.48 5.45 -1.50
C LEU A 37 -5.28 6.36 -2.72
N ILE A 38 -4.02 6.61 -3.13
CA ILE A 38 -3.72 7.55 -4.22
C ILE A 38 -4.13 7.00 -5.59
N THR A 39 -3.89 5.72 -5.88
CA THR A 39 -4.13 5.14 -7.22
C THR A 39 -5.57 5.36 -7.71
N PRO A 40 -6.62 4.94 -6.96
CA PRO A 40 -7.98 5.16 -7.39
C PRO A 40 -8.36 6.65 -7.39
N ILE A 41 -7.81 7.46 -6.49
CA ILE A 41 -8.11 8.90 -6.45
C ILE A 41 -7.59 9.60 -7.72
N LEU A 42 -6.35 9.32 -8.13
CA LEU A 42 -5.76 9.90 -9.33
C LEU A 42 -6.44 9.41 -10.60
N GLN A 43 -6.74 8.12 -10.68
CA GLN A 43 -7.39 7.57 -11.85
C GLN A 43 -8.82 8.11 -12.01
N ILE A 44 -9.64 8.08 -10.95
CA ILE A 44 -11.07 8.37 -11.03
C ILE A 44 -11.35 9.89 -11.05
N PHE A 45 -10.65 10.68 -10.23
CA PHE A 45 -10.91 12.12 -10.12
C PHE A 45 -10.05 12.98 -11.05
N PHE A 46 -8.85 12.52 -11.40
CA PHE A 46 -7.95 13.27 -12.29
C PHE A 46 -7.84 12.65 -13.68
N GLY A 47 -8.44 11.48 -13.93
CA GLY A 47 -8.42 10.84 -15.25
C GLY A 47 -7.04 10.38 -15.69
N ILE A 48 -6.09 10.22 -14.76
CA ILE A 48 -4.71 9.86 -15.09
C ILE A 48 -4.67 8.37 -15.48
N PRO A 49 -4.03 8.00 -16.60
CA PRO A 49 -3.88 6.61 -17.01
C PRO A 49 -3.34 5.72 -15.88
N PHE A 50 -3.88 4.49 -15.79
CA PHE A 50 -3.59 3.59 -14.67
C PHE A 50 -2.10 3.29 -14.54
N GLU A 51 -1.40 3.05 -15.65
CA GLU A 51 0.04 2.78 -15.66
C GLU A 51 0.87 3.94 -15.12
N ILE A 52 0.52 5.17 -15.49
CA ILE A 52 1.18 6.39 -15.00
C ILE A 52 0.93 6.56 -13.50
N CYS A 53 -0.29 6.24 -13.04
CA CYS A 53 -0.61 6.23 -11.62
C CYS A 53 0.30 5.23 -10.89
N VAL A 54 0.35 3.98 -11.36
CA VAL A 54 1.16 2.92 -10.73
C VAL A 54 2.63 3.32 -10.61
N GLY A 55 3.26 3.74 -11.71
CA GLY A 55 4.68 4.14 -11.69
C GLY A 55 4.95 5.37 -10.83
N SER A 56 4.14 6.42 -10.98
CA SER A 56 4.32 7.69 -10.27
C SER A 56 4.09 7.56 -8.76
N ILE A 57 3.13 6.72 -8.35
CA ILE A 57 2.81 6.51 -6.94
C ILE A 57 3.89 5.71 -6.23
N LEU A 58 4.45 4.68 -6.88
CA LEU A 58 5.58 3.94 -6.30
C LEU A 58 6.76 4.88 -6.02
N ALA A 59 7.07 5.77 -6.97
CA ALA A 59 8.15 6.76 -6.81
C ALA A 59 7.87 7.75 -5.68
N GLN A 60 6.64 8.27 -5.60
CA GLN A 60 6.24 9.15 -4.51
C GLN A 60 6.25 8.44 -3.15
N ALA A 61 5.85 7.17 -3.11
CA ALA A 61 5.82 6.37 -1.90
C ALA A 61 7.21 6.13 -1.30
N ILE A 62 8.30 6.23 -2.07
CA ILE A 62 9.68 6.19 -1.54
C ILE A 62 9.85 7.29 -0.49
N GLY A 63 9.60 8.55 -0.86
CA GLY A 63 9.82 9.69 0.02
C GLY A 63 8.90 9.68 1.24
N THR A 64 7.62 9.37 1.01
CA THR A 64 6.61 9.33 2.07
C THR A 64 6.86 8.21 3.07
N SER A 65 7.14 7.01 2.58
CA SER A 65 7.38 5.85 3.44
C SER A 65 8.68 6.00 4.19
N PHE A 66 9.75 6.49 3.55
CA PHE A 66 11.02 6.77 4.23
C PHE A 66 10.85 7.80 5.35
N SER A 67 10.21 8.94 5.05
CA SER A 67 10.05 10.02 6.03
C SER A 67 9.20 9.60 7.24
N ALA A 68 8.10 8.88 7.03
CA ALA A 68 7.31 8.34 8.14
C ALA A 68 8.04 7.21 8.87
N ALA A 69 8.79 6.36 8.16
CA ALA A 69 9.56 5.27 8.74
C ALA A 69 10.65 5.79 9.69
N LEU A 70 11.37 6.85 9.30
CA LEU A 70 12.34 7.53 10.15
C LEU A 70 11.69 8.02 11.45
N ARG A 71 10.51 8.66 11.35
CA ARG A 71 9.81 9.13 12.54
C ARG A 71 9.36 8.00 13.45
N HIS A 72 8.87 6.89 12.89
CA HIS A 72 8.53 5.70 13.68
C HIS A 72 9.76 5.00 14.27
N TRP A 73 10.92 5.09 13.62
CA TRP A 73 12.18 4.59 14.16
C TRP A 73 12.60 5.38 15.40
N GLU A 74 12.58 6.72 15.33
CA GLU A 74 12.84 7.59 16.48
C GLU A 74 11.91 7.28 17.67
N LEU A 75 10.70 6.81 17.37
CA LEU A 75 9.68 6.43 18.37
C LEU A 75 9.81 4.98 18.87
N GLY A 76 10.81 4.21 18.42
CA GLY A 76 11.05 2.82 18.85
C GLY A 76 10.06 1.79 18.28
N ASN A 77 9.31 2.13 17.23
CA ASN A 77 8.26 1.29 16.65
C ASN A 77 8.72 0.45 15.44
N VAL A 78 10.03 0.24 15.26
CA VAL A 78 10.56 -0.36 14.03
C VAL A 78 11.42 -1.59 14.33
N ASP A 79 11.13 -2.68 13.64
CA ASP A 79 12.01 -3.85 13.56
C ASP A 79 12.67 -3.89 12.17
N LEU A 80 13.90 -3.38 12.09
CA LEU A 80 14.61 -3.26 10.83
C LEU A 80 14.96 -4.63 10.21
N LYS A 81 15.19 -5.65 11.05
CA LYS A 81 15.48 -7.02 10.57
C LYS A 81 14.26 -7.61 9.87
N LEU A 82 13.07 -7.41 10.45
CA LEU A 82 11.81 -7.74 9.80
C LEU A 82 11.68 -6.98 8.48
N ALA A 83 11.95 -5.67 8.51
CA ALA A 83 11.78 -4.85 7.32
C ALA A 83 12.68 -5.27 6.15
N ILE A 84 13.95 -5.56 6.40
CA ILE A 84 14.90 -6.02 5.38
C ILE A 84 14.51 -7.41 4.87
N THR A 85 14.06 -8.31 5.75
CA THR A 85 13.68 -9.68 5.34
C THR A 85 12.48 -9.67 4.40
N PHE A 86 11.41 -8.96 4.76
CA PHE A 86 10.22 -8.86 3.92
C PHE A 86 10.44 -7.95 2.71
N GLY A 87 11.15 -6.85 2.88
CA GLY A 87 11.52 -5.93 1.79
C GLY A 87 12.34 -6.63 0.72
N GLY A 88 13.39 -7.36 1.11
CA GLY A 88 14.21 -8.16 0.18
C GLY A 88 13.42 -9.29 -0.48
N GLY A 89 12.55 -9.98 0.28
CA GLY A 89 11.66 -11.01 -0.28
C GLY A 89 10.63 -10.48 -1.29
N SER A 90 10.30 -9.18 -1.23
CA SER A 90 9.32 -8.57 -2.13
C SER A 90 9.87 -8.25 -3.52
N ILE A 91 11.19 -8.21 -3.72
CA ILE A 91 11.83 -7.80 -4.99
C ILE A 91 11.33 -8.63 -6.17
N ILE A 92 11.38 -9.96 -6.01
CA ILE A 92 10.95 -10.90 -7.05
C ILE A 92 9.45 -10.74 -7.31
N GLY A 93 8.65 -10.55 -6.25
CA GLY A 93 7.22 -10.30 -6.37
C GLY A 93 6.92 -9.04 -7.19
N VAL A 94 7.63 -7.94 -6.93
CA VAL A 94 7.43 -6.67 -7.63
C VAL A 94 7.66 -6.82 -9.14
N GLU A 95 8.72 -7.50 -9.55
CA GLU A 95 8.99 -7.74 -10.97
C GLU A 95 7.93 -8.64 -11.60
N ILE A 96 7.45 -9.68 -10.89
CA ILE A 96 6.34 -10.52 -11.36
C ILE A 96 5.07 -9.68 -11.55
N GLY A 97 4.74 -8.83 -10.56
CA GLY A 97 3.58 -7.94 -10.64
C GLY A 97 3.65 -6.96 -11.81
N ALA A 98 4.81 -6.35 -12.04
CA ALA A 98 5.03 -5.43 -13.16
C ALA A 98 4.88 -6.15 -14.51
N ARG A 99 5.40 -7.37 -14.65
CA ARG A 99 5.21 -8.18 -15.87
C ARG A 99 3.76 -8.59 -16.11
N ILE A 100 3.01 -8.88 -15.04
CA ILE A 100 1.57 -9.14 -15.16
C ILE A 100 0.87 -7.88 -15.70
N LEU A 101 1.23 -6.69 -15.20
CA LEU A 101 0.67 -5.44 -15.70
C LEU A 101 0.98 -5.21 -17.20
N ASP A 102 2.23 -5.45 -17.61
CA ASP A 102 2.63 -5.38 -19.02
C ASP A 102 1.82 -6.35 -19.89
N HIS A 103 1.59 -7.57 -19.38
CA HIS A 103 0.79 -8.57 -20.09
C HIS A 103 -0.68 -8.13 -20.24
N LEU A 104 -1.27 -7.55 -19.20
CA LEU A 104 -2.62 -6.98 -19.26
C LEU A 104 -2.70 -5.80 -20.23
N LYS A 105 -1.64 -4.99 -20.35
CA LYS A 105 -1.56 -3.91 -21.34
C LYS A 105 -1.65 -4.43 -22.78
N LEU A 106 -0.95 -5.54 -23.06
CA LEU A 106 -0.92 -6.15 -24.40
C LEU A 106 -2.25 -6.80 -24.82
N MET A 107 -3.10 -7.17 -23.85
CA MET A 107 -4.43 -7.72 -24.14
C MET A 107 -5.41 -6.69 -24.73
N GLY A 108 -5.05 -5.40 -24.71
CA GLY A 108 -5.86 -4.35 -25.34
C GLY A 108 -7.11 -4.01 -24.53
N GLN A 109 -8.27 -4.10 -25.17
CA GLN A 109 -9.56 -3.68 -24.60
C GLN A 109 -10.55 -4.85 -24.63
N ILE A 110 -11.44 -4.89 -23.63
CA ILE A 110 -12.57 -5.81 -23.60
C ILE A 110 -13.84 -5.00 -23.90
N GLU A 111 -14.73 -5.58 -24.69
CA GLU A 111 -16.06 -5.04 -24.94
C GLU A 111 -17.05 -5.61 -23.91
N ILE A 112 -17.52 -4.76 -23.00
CA ILE A 112 -18.59 -5.10 -22.07
C ILE A 112 -19.80 -4.23 -22.45
N GLY A 113 -20.83 -4.86 -23.02
CA GLY A 113 -22.00 -4.15 -23.52
C GLY A 113 -21.66 -3.24 -24.72
N LYS A 114 -21.75 -1.91 -24.53
CA LYS A 114 -21.43 -0.89 -25.55
C LYS A 114 -20.15 -0.10 -25.27
N GLN A 115 -19.46 -0.39 -24.16
CA GLN A 115 -18.26 0.34 -23.74
C GLN A 115 -17.01 -0.49 -24.02
N GLN A 116 -15.97 0.15 -24.56
CA GLN A 116 -14.64 -0.43 -24.72
C GLN A 116 -13.78 -0.04 -23.52
N ILE A 117 -13.45 -1.01 -22.67
CA ILE A 117 -12.72 -0.78 -21.43
C ILE A 117 -11.33 -1.41 -21.56
N PRO A 118 -10.24 -0.66 -21.29
CA PRO A 118 -8.89 -1.22 -21.26
C PRO A 118 -8.75 -2.34 -20.23
N VAL A 119 -8.17 -3.47 -20.64
CA VAL A 119 -7.91 -4.64 -19.80
C VAL A 119 -7.05 -4.29 -18.58
N ILE A 120 -6.08 -3.40 -18.82
CA ILE A 120 -5.15 -2.85 -17.81
C ILE A 120 -5.86 -2.08 -16.70
N GLU A 121 -7.10 -1.62 -16.92
CA GLU A 121 -7.89 -0.95 -15.89
C GLU A 121 -8.88 -1.92 -15.24
N PHE A 122 -9.54 -2.75 -16.05
CA PHE A 122 -10.64 -3.59 -15.59
C PHE A 122 -10.21 -4.63 -14.55
N TYR A 123 -9.22 -5.48 -14.87
CA TYR A 123 -8.81 -6.54 -13.94
C TYR A 123 -8.12 -6.00 -12.69
N PRO A 124 -7.17 -5.03 -12.80
CA PRO A 124 -6.55 -4.45 -11.62
C PRO A 124 -7.55 -3.78 -10.68
N LYS A 125 -8.57 -3.06 -11.18
CA LYS A 125 -9.60 -2.45 -10.32
C LYS A 125 -10.45 -3.49 -9.59
N TRP A 126 -10.88 -4.55 -10.26
CA TRP A 126 -11.61 -5.65 -9.60
C TRP A 126 -10.77 -6.36 -8.54
N LEU A 127 -9.50 -6.63 -8.85
CA LEU A 127 -8.55 -7.19 -7.89
C LEU A 127 -8.38 -6.25 -6.69
N PHE A 128 -8.24 -4.95 -6.94
CA PHE A 128 -8.14 -3.91 -5.91
C PHE A 128 -9.36 -3.90 -5.00
N PHE A 129 -10.56 -3.90 -5.57
CA PHE A 129 -11.84 -3.90 -4.86
C PHE A 129 -11.95 -5.13 -3.95
N ILE A 130 -11.77 -6.34 -4.51
CA ILE A 130 -11.85 -7.58 -3.73
C ILE A 130 -10.82 -7.59 -2.59
N LEU A 131 -9.59 -7.17 -2.89
CA LEU A 131 -8.51 -7.12 -1.91
C LEU A 131 -8.81 -6.16 -0.76
N LEU A 132 -9.23 -4.92 -1.07
CA LEU A 132 -9.56 -3.92 -0.07
C LEU A 132 -10.76 -4.33 0.77
N MET A 133 -11.81 -4.87 0.13
CA MET A 133 -12.99 -5.38 0.80
C MET A 133 -12.63 -6.48 1.81
N VAL A 134 -11.82 -7.48 1.40
CA VAL A 134 -11.37 -8.56 2.29
C VAL A 134 -10.57 -8.02 3.48
N VAL A 135 -9.65 -7.08 3.23
CA VAL A 135 -8.85 -6.45 4.29
C VAL A 135 -9.74 -5.67 5.26
N ALA A 136 -10.63 -4.84 4.75
CA ALA A 136 -11.53 -4.02 5.56
C ALA A 136 -12.49 -4.85 6.41
N ILE A 137 -13.16 -5.84 5.81
CA ILE A 137 -14.05 -6.76 6.52
C ILE A 137 -13.27 -7.51 7.60
N GLY A 138 -12.07 -8.01 7.28
CA GLY A 138 -11.23 -8.72 8.24
C GLY A 138 -10.90 -7.88 9.47
N ILE A 139 -10.57 -6.58 9.28
CA ILE A 139 -10.32 -5.66 10.38
C ILE A 139 -11.60 -5.34 11.17
N LEU A 140 -12.73 -5.13 10.50
CA LEU A 140 -13.99 -4.81 11.16
C LEU A 140 -14.49 -5.96 12.04
N ILE A 141 -14.49 -7.19 11.51
CA ILE A 141 -14.87 -8.38 12.28
C ILE A 141 -14.02 -8.47 13.55
N GLU A 142 -12.70 -8.30 13.43
CA GLU A 142 -11.80 -8.38 14.58
C GLU A 142 -11.96 -7.19 15.54
N SER A 143 -12.31 -6.00 15.03
CA SER A 143 -12.58 -4.83 15.89
C SER A 143 -13.80 -5.02 16.81
N THR A 144 -14.76 -5.86 16.41
CA THR A 144 -15.95 -6.19 17.23
C THR A 144 -15.67 -7.26 18.29
N ARG A 145 -14.61 -8.07 18.13
CA ARG A 145 -14.15 -8.97 19.18
C ARG A 145 -13.52 -8.11 20.28
N LYS A 146 -14.04 -8.20 21.51
CA LYS A 146 -13.45 -7.58 22.72
C LYS A 146 -12.05 -8.15 22.94
N GLN A 147 -11.08 -7.60 22.24
CA GLN A 147 -9.67 -7.88 22.45
C GLN A 147 -9.25 -7.05 23.68
N GLU A 148 -8.79 -7.71 24.74
CA GLU A 148 -8.18 -7.01 25.86
C GLU A 148 -7.06 -6.11 25.33
N SER A 149 -7.22 -4.81 25.55
CA SER A 149 -6.33 -3.80 24.99
C SER A 149 -4.91 -4.01 25.50
N GLY A 150 -4.01 -4.53 24.65
CA GLY A 150 -2.58 -4.60 24.95
C GLY A 150 -1.91 -5.91 24.54
N ASN A 151 -2.63 -7.02 24.44
CA ASN A 151 -2.03 -8.27 24.02
C ASN A 151 -1.98 -8.39 22.49
N PRO A 152 -0.83 -8.76 21.90
CA PRO A 152 -0.74 -9.03 20.48
C PRO A 152 -1.72 -10.16 20.08
N PRO A 153 -2.34 -10.10 18.88
CA PRO A 153 -3.15 -11.20 18.38
C PRO A 153 -2.32 -12.49 18.33
N ASN A 154 -2.95 -13.64 18.54
CA ASN A 154 -2.31 -14.92 18.23
C ASN A 154 -2.18 -15.03 16.71
N GLY A 155 -0.97 -14.79 16.20
CA GLY A 155 -0.68 -14.81 14.78
C GLY A 155 -0.90 -16.21 14.17
N PHE A 156 -1.78 -16.32 13.16
CA PHE A 156 -2.07 -17.62 12.55
C PHE A 156 -0.84 -18.24 11.84
N LEU A 157 0.09 -17.41 11.35
CA LEU A 157 1.33 -17.85 10.70
C LEU A 157 2.41 -18.24 11.71
N ARG A 158 2.26 -17.91 12.98
CA ARG A 158 3.21 -18.28 14.04
C ARG A 158 3.20 -19.79 14.32
N ASN A 159 2.09 -20.46 14.00
CA ASN A 159 1.92 -21.89 14.25
C ASN A 159 2.58 -22.78 13.17
N PHE A 160 3.09 -22.16 12.09
CA PHE A 160 3.73 -22.89 11.00
C PHE A 160 5.22 -23.10 11.33
N HIS A 161 5.57 -24.32 11.76
CA HIS A 161 6.90 -24.67 12.27
C HIS A 161 7.67 -25.59 11.32
N VAL A 162 8.21 -25.03 10.25
CA VAL A 162 9.10 -25.74 9.31
C VAL A 162 10.50 -25.11 9.35
N PRO A 163 11.57 -25.85 9.67
CA PRO A 163 12.94 -25.31 9.64
C PRO A 163 13.33 -24.94 8.19
N PRO A 164 14.16 -23.90 7.95
CA PRO A 164 14.93 -23.07 8.87
C PRO A 164 14.17 -21.86 9.47
N TYR A 165 14.63 -21.35 10.63
CA TYR A 165 13.97 -20.31 11.42
C TYR A 165 14.70 -18.96 11.42
N ILE A 166 13.95 -17.87 11.50
CA ILE A 166 14.42 -16.50 11.74
C ILE A 166 13.76 -15.95 13.01
N THR A 167 14.49 -15.08 13.71
CA THR A 167 14.03 -14.39 14.92
C THR A 167 13.90 -12.89 14.66
N PHE A 168 12.85 -12.26 15.21
CA PHE A 168 12.64 -10.81 15.16
C PHE A 168 12.51 -10.28 16.60
N PRO A 169 13.65 -9.96 17.26
CA PRO A 169 13.69 -9.69 18.69
C PRO A 169 12.90 -8.43 19.08
N THR A 170 12.94 -7.38 18.26
CA THR A 170 12.21 -6.13 18.51
C THR A 170 10.70 -6.35 18.41
N SER A 171 10.26 -7.15 17.44
CA SER A 171 8.85 -7.55 17.25
C SER A 171 8.31 -8.57 18.25
N GLY A 172 9.15 -9.09 19.15
CA GLY A 172 8.77 -10.14 20.09
C GLY A 172 8.52 -11.51 19.43
N ILE A 173 8.91 -11.68 18.17
CA ILE A 173 8.79 -12.97 17.45
C ILE A 173 10.04 -13.78 17.76
N LYS A 174 9.87 -14.77 18.66
CA LYS A 174 10.96 -15.63 19.09
C LYS A 174 11.49 -16.51 17.96
N GLN A 175 10.62 -17.12 17.16
CA GLN A 175 10.98 -17.97 16.03
C GLN A 175 9.86 -17.95 15.00
N ILE A 176 10.22 -17.85 13.72
CA ILE A 176 9.32 -18.08 12.60
C ILE A 176 10.05 -18.74 11.44
N SER A 177 9.36 -19.60 10.71
CA SER A 177 9.92 -20.26 9.52
C SER A 177 10.26 -19.24 8.42
N ILE A 178 11.39 -19.44 7.76
CA ILE A 178 11.78 -18.67 6.58
C ILE A 178 10.69 -18.74 5.50
N PHE A 179 10.13 -19.92 5.24
CA PHE A 179 9.05 -20.07 4.26
C PHE A 179 7.80 -19.26 4.62
N ALA A 180 7.47 -19.21 5.91
CA ALA A 180 6.37 -18.40 6.43
C ALA A 180 6.64 -16.90 6.34
N ALA A 181 7.89 -16.45 6.17
CA ALA A 181 8.26 -15.06 5.89
C ALA A 181 8.36 -14.78 4.38
N THR A 182 8.97 -15.67 3.60
CA THR A 182 9.25 -15.48 2.17
C THR A 182 7.98 -15.52 1.32
N TYR A 183 7.07 -16.46 1.55
CA TYR A 183 5.87 -16.57 0.71
C TYR A 183 4.96 -15.33 0.82
N PRO A 184 4.65 -14.83 2.04
CA PRO A 184 3.91 -13.59 2.16
C PRO A 184 4.70 -12.38 1.66
N ALA A 185 6.03 -12.34 1.81
CA ALA A 185 6.86 -11.28 1.24
C ALA A 185 6.77 -11.22 -0.29
N LEU A 186 6.70 -12.37 -0.97
CA LEU A 186 6.52 -12.43 -2.42
C LEU A 186 5.14 -11.90 -2.83
N LEU A 187 4.07 -12.32 -2.15
CA LEU A 187 2.71 -11.80 -2.39
C LEU A 187 2.64 -10.28 -2.15
N ILE A 188 3.28 -9.81 -1.07
CA ILE A 188 3.44 -8.40 -0.75
C ILE A 188 4.19 -7.65 -1.85
N GLY A 189 5.06 -8.30 -2.63
CA GLY A 189 5.74 -7.69 -3.77
C GLY A 189 4.90 -7.65 -5.04
N ILE A 190 4.15 -8.72 -5.35
CA ILE A 190 3.30 -8.80 -6.56
C ILE A 190 2.29 -7.65 -6.60
N ILE A 191 1.67 -7.36 -5.46
CA ILE A 191 0.61 -6.37 -5.37
C ILE A 191 1.10 -4.94 -5.70
N PRO A 192 2.20 -4.42 -5.13
CA PRO A 192 2.83 -3.18 -5.58
C PRO A 192 3.24 -3.15 -7.03
N GLY A 193 3.83 -4.25 -7.53
CA GLY A 193 4.23 -4.33 -8.93
C GLY A 193 3.04 -4.19 -9.89
N LEU A 194 1.91 -4.80 -9.55
CA LEU A 194 0.70 -4.84 -10.38
C LEU A 194 -0.22 -3.62 -10.18
N LEU A 195 -0.42 -3.20 -8.94
CA LEU A 195 -1.45 -2.21 -8.55
C LEU A 195 -0.86 -0.84 -8.15
N GLY A 196 0.47 -0.71 -8.04
CA GLY A 196 1.11 0.53 -7.57
C GLY A 196 0.83 0.88 -6.11
N ILE A 197 0.14 -0.01 -5.40
CA ILE A 197 -0.09 0.08 -3.97
C ILE A 197 1.21 -0.34 -3.29
N GLY A 198 1.85 0.49 -2.47
CA GLY A 198 3.10 0.11 -1.78
C GLY A 198 3.06 -1.13 -0.86
N GLY A 199 2.05 -2.00 -0.93
CA GLY A 199 1.92 -3.25 -0.18
C GLY A 199 1.43 -3.04 1.25
N GLY A 200 1.47 -1.79 1.71
CA GLY A 200 1.15 -1.37 3.07
C GLY A 200 -0.24 -1.76 3.57
N VAL A 201 -1.25 -1.77 2.69
CA VAL A 201 -2.62 -2.16 3.06
C VAL A 201 -2.76 -3.64 3.36
N ILE A 202 -1.96 -4.49 2.72
CA ILE A 202 -1.95 -5.93 3.00
C ILE A 202 -1.02 -6.23 4.17
N ILE A 203 0.16 -5.61 4.16
CA ILE A 203 1.21 -5.96 5.11
C ILE A 203 0.84 -5.60 6.54
N LEU A 204 0.12 -4.50 6.76
CA LEU A 204 -0.25 -4.08 8.11
C LEU A 204 -1.17 -5.11 8.79
N PRO A 205 -2.32 -5.51 8.19
CA PRO A 205 -3.12 -6.64 8.68
C PRO A 205 -2.32 -7.94 8.81
N LEU A 206 -1.42 -8.23 7.87
CA LEU A 206 -0.61 -9.44 7.91
C LEU A 206 0.35 -9.44 9.12
N LEU A 207 1.04 -8.33 9.39
CA LEU A 207 1.92 -8.19 10.56
C LEU A 207 1.13 -8.29 11.87
N ILE A 208 -0.05 -7.68 11.93
CA ILE A 208 -0.88 -7.67 13.13
C ILE A 208 -1.53 -9.05 13.36
N TYR A 209 -2.27 -9.56 12.40
CA TYR A 209 -3.10 -10.76 12.55
C TYR A 209 -2.41 -12.04 12.08
N GLY A 210 -1.51 -11.95 11.11
CA GLY A 210 -0.70 -13.09 10.65
C GLY A 210 0.44 -13.40 11.59
N TYR A 211 1.21 -12.39 11.96
CA TYR A 211 2.41 -12.56 12.79
C TYR A 211 2.21 -12.21 14.27
N GLY A 212 1.10 -11.57 14.64
CA GLY A 212 0.85 -11.20 16.03
C GLY A 212 1.74 -10.04 16.50
N ILE A 213 2.10 -9.11 15.62
CA ILE A 213 2.92 -7.95 15.97
C ILE A 213 2.02 -6.86 16.53
N ARG A 214 2.48 -6.17 17.58
CA ARG A 214 1.78 -5.02 18.16
C ARG A 214 1.54 -3.95 17.09
N THR A 215 0.32 -3.41 17.01
CA THR A 215 -0.11 -2.47 15.96
C THR A 215 0.87 -1.32 15.71
N ARG A 216 1.36 -0.65 16.76
CA ARG A 216 2.30 0.48 16.60
C ARG A 216 3.61 0.04 15.95
N MET A 217 4.13 -1.13 16.31
CA MET A 217 5.35 -1.66 15.72
C MET A 217 5.14 -2.22 14.32
N ALA A 218 3.95 -2.76 14.04
CA ALA A 218 3.56 -3.18 12.70
C ALA A 218 3.52 -1.98 11.73
N ILE A 219 2.95 -0.85 12.16
CA ILE A 219 2.90 0.41 11.39
C ILE A 219 4.30 0.94 11.06
N GLY A 220 5.20 0.97 12.04
CA GLY A 220 6.57 1.44 11.82
C GLY A 220 7.38 0.51 10.91
N SER A 221 7.34 -0.79 11.21
CA SER A 221 8.04 -1.82 10.42
C SER A 221 7.50 -1.90 8.99
N SER A 222 6.18 -1.77 8.80
CA SER A 222 5.57 -1.81 7.46
C SER A 222 6.08 -0.70 6.56
N LEU A 223 6.27 0.52 7.08
CA LEU A 223 6.78 1.64 6.27
C LEU A 223 8.18 1.37 5.70
N PHE A 224 9.07 0.72 6.45
CA PHE A 224 10.36 0.31 5.90
C PHE A 224 10.23 -0.82 4.88
N ILE A 225 9.32 -1.78 5.09
CA ILE A 225 9.07 -2.84 4.10
C ILE A 225 8.54 -2.24 2.80
N VAL A 226 7.57 -1.33 2.92
CA VAL A 226 7.03 -0.59 1.79
C VAL A 226 8.15 0.19 1.10
N PHE A 227 8.96 0.94 1.84
CA PHE A 227 10.09 1.70 1.29
C PHE A 227 11.00 0.85 0.40
N PHE A 228 11.43 -0.33 0.87
CA PHE A 228 12.24 -1.23 0.04
C PHE A 228 11.45 -1.72 -1.17
N SER A 229 10.21 -2.18 -0.99
CA SER A 229 9.37 -2.69 -2.08
C SER A 229 9.14 -1.65 -3.20
N VAL A 230 8.78 -0.42 -2.83
CA VAL A 230 8.49 0.65 -3.78
C VAL A 230 9.75 1.24 -4.41
N LEU A 231 10.91 1.15 -3.75
CA LEU A 231 12.20 1.50 -4.36
C LEU A 231 12.46 0.63 -5.60
N PHE A 232 12.29 -0.69 -5.47
CA PHE A 232 12.43 -1.61 -6.61
C PHE A 232 11.29 -1.42 -7.62
N GLY A 233 10.05 -1.22 -7.16
CA GLY A 233 8.90 -0.98 -8.05
C GLY A 233 9.06 0.28 -8.89
N THR A 234 9.62 1.34 -8.33
CA THR A 234 9.91 2.59 -9.03
C THR A 234 10.93 2.40 -10.14
N ILE A 235 11.96 1.57 -9.90
CA ILE A 235 12.95 1.24 -10.92
C ILE A 235 12.28 0.41 -12.03
N ALA A 236 11.52 -0.62 -11.67
CA ALA A 236 10.84 -1.50 -12.61
C ALA A 236 9.88 -0.72 -13.54
N HIS A 237 9.05 0.16 -12.98
CA HIS A 237 8.11 1.00 -13.75
C HIS A 237 8.78 2.21 -14.42
N GLY A 238 9.88 2.70 -13.85
CA GLY A 238 10.68 3.77 -14.44
C GLY A 238 11.35 3.36 -15.74
N ILE A 239 11.89 2.13 -15.80
CA ILE A 239 12.45 1.56 -17.03
C ILE A 239 11.36 1.39 -18.11
N ARG A 240 10.09 1.20 -17.72
CA ARG A 240 8.92 1.09 -18.61
C ARG A 240 8.36 2.45 -19.07
N GLY A 241 8.90 3.56 -18.58
CA GLY A 241 8.44 4.90 -18.93
C GLY A 241 7.15 5.33 -18.24
N ASN A 242 6.67 4.60 -17.23
CA ASN A 242 5.40 4.87 -16.54
C ASN A 242 5.51 5.97 -15.46
N ASN A 243 6.67 6.63 -15.33
CA ASN A 243 6.92 7.61 -14.27
C ASN A 243 6.74 9.04 -14.78
N ASN A 244 5.71 9.74 -14.32
CA ASN A 244 5.55 11.16 -14.61
C ASN A 244 6.20 12.00 -13.49
N LEU A 245 7.40 12.53 -13.76
CA LEU A 245 8.21 13.26 -12.78
C LEU A 245 7.52 14.48 -12.18
N ALA A 246 6.68 15.18 -12.95
CA ALA A 246 5.98 16.36 -12.45
C ALA A 246 4.87 15.99 -11.44
N LEU A 247 4.09 14.94 -11.75
CA LEU A 247 3.12 14.37 -10.84
C LEU A 247 3.79 13.87 -9.55
N ILE A 248 4.90 13.13 -9.69
CA ILE A 248 5.71 12.63 -8.57
C ILE A 248 6.15 13.79 -7.68
N ALA A 249 6.76 14.83 -8.25
CA ALA A 249 7.29 15.95 -7.48
C ALA A 249 6.21 16.65 -6.64
N ILE A 250 5.05 16.95 -7.24
CA ILE A 250 3.95 17.63 -6.54
C ILE A 250 3.39 16.77 -5.42
N LEU A 251 3.13 15.48 -5.69
CA LEU A 251 2.60 14.57 -4.67
C LEU A 251 3.63 14.36 -3.54
N LEU A 252 4.91 14.21 -3.88
CA LEU A 252 5.99 13.95 -2.93
C LEU A 252 6.20 15.10 -1.95
N VAL A 253 6.13 16.36 -2.40
CA VAL A 253 6.26 17.52 -1.51
C VAL A 253 5.21 17.53 -0.40
N GLY A 254 3.92 17.40 -0.78
CA GLY A 254 2.83 17.41 0.21
C GLY A 254 2.85 16.17 1.11
N SER A 255 3.10 15.01 0.52
CA SER A 255 3.03 13.73 1.22
C SER A 255 4.18 13.51 2.22
N THR A 256 5.40 13.92 1.89
CA THR A 256 6.58 13.71 2.77
C THR A 256 6.43 14.47 4.09
N ILE A 257 6.01 15.73 4.04
CA ILE A 257 5.86 16.57 5.24
C ILE A 257 4.70 16.05 6.10
N SER A 258 3.53 15.84 5.48
CA SER A 258 2.33 15.38 6.17
C SER A 258 2.47 13.98 6.78
N ALA A 259 3.28 13.11 6.18
CA ALA A 259 3.52 11.76 6.70
C ALA A 259 4.23 11.74 8.06
N GLN A 260 5.11 12.71 8.33
CA GLN A 260 5.72 12.84 9.66
C GLN A 260 4.68 13.21 10.72
N PHE A 261 3.77 14.13 10.40
CA PHE A 261 2.65 14.49 11.28
C PHE A 261 1.71 13.30 11.51
N GLY A 262 1.45 12.50 10.47
CA GLY A 262 0.70 11.25 10.58
C GLY A 262 1.36 10.27 11.55
N ALA A 263 2.67 10.05 11.42
CA ALA A 263 3.44 9.17 12.31
C ALA A 263 3.43 9.63 13.78
N ILE A 264 3.48 10.95 14.01
CA ILE A 264 3.35 11.53 15.35
C ILE A 264 1.93 11.31 15.90
N ALA A 265 0.91 11.49 15.07
CA ALA A 265 -0.49 11.30 15.46
C ALA A 265 -0.77 9.85 15.89
N THR A 266 -0.08 8.85 15.31
CA THR A 266 -0.17 7.44 15.72
C THR A 266 0.09 7.23 17.22
N GLN A 267 0.96 8.03 17.85
CA GLN A 267 1.26 7.88 19.28
C GLN A 267 0.13 8.38 20.19
N LYS A 268 -0.67 9.33 19.71
CA LYS A 268 -1.77 9.96 20.45
C LYS A 268 -3.07 9.15 20.38
N ILE A 269 -3.16 8.19 19.45
CA ILE A 269 -4.36 7.40 19.21
C ILE A 269 -4.15 5.97 19.75
N ASN A 270 -5.23 5.40 20.30
CA ASN A 270 -5.23 4.01 20.75
C ASN A 270 -5.09 3.06 19.56
N ALA A 271 -4.37 1.95 19.74
CA ALA A 271 -4.13 0.96 18.69
C ALA A 271 -5.43 0.42 18.06
N SER A 272 -6.47 0.21 18.88
CA SER A 272 -7.78 -0.24 18.40
C SER A 272 -8.43 0.79 17.49
N SER A 273 -8.43 2.06 17.89
CA SER A 273 -8.97 3.17 17.09
C SER A 273 -8.21 3.36 15.78
N ILE A 274 -6.88 3.20 15.78
CA ILE A 274 -6.09 3.26 14.53
C ILE A 274 -6.55 2.20 13.54
N ARG A 275 -6.75 0.95 13.99
CA ARG A 275 -7.26 -0.14 13.14
C ARG A 275 -8.66 0.17 12.60
N PHE A 276 -9.55 0.70 13.45
CA PHE A 276 -10.90 1.08 13.05
C PHE A 276 -10.91 2.21 12.00
N TYR A 277 -10.15 3.29 12.23
CA TYR A 277 -10.04 4.39 11.26
C TYR A 277 -9.40 3.92 9.95
N PHE A 278 -8.43 3.00 10.02
CA PHE A 278 -7.84 2.40 8.83
C PHE A 278 -8.89 1.64 8.01
N ALA A 279 -9.70 0.78 8.64
CA ALA A 279 -10.76 0.05 7.95
C ALA A 279 -11.80 1.01 7.32
N PHE A 280 -12.18 2.07 8.03
CA PHE A 280 -13.12 3.07 7.51
C PHE A 280 -12.58 3.77 6.26
N VAL A 281 -11.32 4.19 6.28
CA VAL A 281 -10.66 4.82 5.12
C VAL A 281 -10.55 3.84 3.94
N VAL A 282 -10.20 2.59 4.20
CA VAL A 282 -10.15 1.55 3.17
C VAL A 282 -11.53 1.34 2.55
N LEU A 283 -12.60 1.23 3.34
CA LEU A 283 -13.96 1.09 2.84
C LEU A 283 -14.45 2.30 2.05
N ALA A 284 -14.07 3.51 2.46
CA ALA A 284 -14.42 4.71 1.71
C ALA A 284 -13.80 4.68 0.31
N VAL A 285 -12.54 4.29 0.18
CA VAL A 285 -11.88 4.12 -1.12
C VAL A 285 -12.48 2.97 -1.91
N ASP A 286 -12.77 1.85 -1.25
CA ASP A 286 -13.40 0.68 -1.87
C ASP A 286 -14.79 1.00 -2.45
N GLY A 287 -15.57 1.83 -1.75
CA GLY A 287 -16.85 2.34 -2.23
C GLY A 287 -16.71 3.26 -3.45
N ILE A 288 -15.68 4.11 -3.50
CA ILE A 288 -15.39 4.94 -4.68
C ILE A 288 -15.08 4.05 -5.90
N ILE A 289 -14.27 3.01 -5.71
CA ILE A 289 -13.91 2.06 -6.77
C ILE A 289 -15.15 1.29 -7.23
N LEU A 290 -16.00 0.84 -6.31
CA LEU A 290 -17.23 0.14 -6.65
C LEU A 290 -18.17 1.01 -7.51
N VAL A 291 -18.35 2.28 -7.15
CA VAL A 291 -19.18 3.21 -7.93
C VAL A 291 -18.60 3.40 -9.33
N ASP A 292 -17.28 3.50 -9.47
CA ASP A 292 -16.61 3.61 -10.77
C ASP A 292 -16.79 2.34 -11.60
N LEU A 293 -16.56 1.16 -11.02
CA LEU A 293 -16.77 -0.14 -11.68
C LEU A 293 -18.22 -0.32 -12.15
N LEU A 294 -19.20 0.08 -11.34
CA LEU A 294 -20.62 -0.02 -11.72
C LEU A 294 -20.96 0.89 -12.91
N LYS A 295 -20.42 2.11 -12.97
CA LYS A 295 -20.61 3.04 -14.11
C LYS A 295 -19.97 2.55 -15.41
N GLN A 296 -18.95 1.70 -15.31
CA GLN A 296 -18.31 1.09 -16.48
C GLN A 296 -19.15 -0.07 -17.05
N ILE A 297 -19.89 -0.77 -16.19
CA ILE A 297 -20.65 -1.97 -16.57
C ILE A 297 -22.09 -1.64 -16.97
N PHE A 298 -22.73 -0.69 -16.30
CA PHE A 298 -24.12 -0.28 -16.50
C PHE A 298 -24.21 1.12 -17.11
#